data_AF-A0A1Z5L9U4-F1
#
_entry.id   AF-A0A1Z5L9U4-F1
#
_cell.length_a   1.000
_cell.length_b   1.000
_cell.length_c   1.000
_cell.angle_alpha   90.00
_cell.angle_beta   90.00
_cell.angle_gamma   90.00
#
_symmetry.space_group_name_H-M   'P 1'
#
loop_
_entity.id
_entity.type
_entity.pdbx_description
1 polymer ?
#
loop_
_entity_poly.entity_id
_entity_poly.type
_entity_poly.pdbx_seq_one_letter_code
_entity_poly.pdbx_strand_id
1 'polypeptide(L)'
;MAHYMPPMNNFSVPSSSNQMVTYSNVSAEELAKKEILQQRHYALFSELQKMAADLPQKYQQRLPYELLSTLARSLLDDTVFEIVRGLKDIQLMDERSLFQTRKTVCNTQKDTMQLLLKKQKEQREALLAAGGSPIVVDLAHQKEREEQEKLFQEELNRVDMKIITKLDQCVSDQQVTLEKAGVPGFFVTNSPMEIQLQMCLLGFISRLSRP
;
A
#
# COMPACT_ATOMS: atom_id res chain seq x y z
N MET A 1 52.98 -10.21 78.42
CA MET A 1 52.48 -8.83 78.18
C MET A 1 52.40 -8.66 76.67
N ALA A 2 51.25 -8.17 76.19
CA ALA A 2 50.86 -7.93 74.79
C ALA A 2 50.56 -9.16 73.91
N HIS A 3 49.27 -9.52 73.92
CA HIS A 3 48.54 -10.21 72.86
C HIS A 3 48.66 -9.47 71.52
N TYR A 4 48.79 -10.22 70.42
CA TYR A 4 48.19 -9.81 69.15
C TYR A 4 47.85 -11.06 68.32
N MET A 5 46.55 -11.28 68.09
CA MET A 5 46.04 -12.24 67.11
C MET A 5 45.75 -11.52 65.80
N PRO A 6 46.02 -12.13 64.63
CA PRO A 6 45.48 -11.66 63.36
C PRO A 6 44.09 -12.27 63.10
N PRO A 7 43.25 -11.62 62.27
CA PRO A 7 41.84 -11.96 62.13
C PRO A 7 41.62 -13.22 61.28
N MET A 8 40.62 -14.01 61.67
CA MET A 8 40.08 -15.11 60.87
C MET A 8 39.50 -14.57 59.57
N ASN A 9 40.15 -14.94 58.47
CA ASN A 9 39.78 -14.59 57.11
C ASN A 9 38.64 -15.51 56.66
N ASN A 10 37.39 -15.07 56.81
CA ASN A 10 36.22 -15.80 56.35
C ASN A 10 35.99 -15.51 54.85
N PHE A 11 36.84 -16.09 53.99
CA PHE A 11 36.53 -16.16 52.55
C PHE A 11 35.46 -17.22 52.33
N SER A 12 34.20 -16.78 52.36
CA SER A 12 33.13 -17.48 51.65
C SER A 12 33.48 -17.44 50.17
N VAL A 13 33.97 -18.57 49.63
CA VAL A 13 34.13 -18.75 48.19
C VAL A 13 32.73 -18.58 47.56
N PRO A 14 32.48 -17.58 46.70
CA PRO A 14 31.26 -17.58 45.93
C PRO A 14 31.32 -18.80 45.01
N SER A 15 30.36 -19.71 45.19
CA SER A 15 30.24 -20.96 44.47
C SER A 15 30.34 -20.72 42.95
N SER A 16 31.47 -21.07 42.33
CA SER A 16 31.75 -20.93 40.90
C SER A 16 30.75 -21.66 40.00
N SER A 17 29.94 -22.55 40.58
CA SER A 17 28.89 -23.29 39.87
C SER A 17 27.76 -22.40 39.36
N ASN A 18 27.43 -21.29 40.02
CA ASN A 18 26.32 -20.43 39.56
C ASN A 18 26.67 -19.51 38.38
N GLN A 19 27.95 -19.15 38.21
CA GLN A 19 28.39 -18.33 37.06
C GLN A 19 28.56 -19.19 35.79
N MET A 20 29.12 -20.41 35.87
CA MET A 20 29.25 -21.26 34.69
C MET A 20 27.90 -21.74 34.14
N VAL A 21 26.91 -21.98 35.01
CA VAL A 21 25.55 -22.39 34.60
C VAL A 21 24.78 -21.25 33.94
N THR A 22 25.01 -20.00 34.34
CA THR A 22 24.37 -18.84 33.70
C THR A 22 24.95 -18.55 32.31
N TYR A 23 26.28 -18.61 32.11
CA TYR A 23 26.87 -18.43 30.78
C TYR A 23 26.53 -19.54 29.78
N SER A 24 26.44 -20.80 30.24
CA SER A 24 26.10 -21.94 29.37
C SER A 24 24.63 -21.92 28.94
N ASN A 25 23.71 -21.52 29.82
CA ASN A 25 22.30 -21.34 29.48
C ASN A 25 22.06 -20.18 28.51
N VAL A 26 22.76 -19.04 28.67
CA VAL A 26 22.68 -17.90 27.74
C VAL A 26 23.18 -18.29 26.35
N SER A 27 24.27 -19.06 26.26
CA SER A 27 24.80 -19.55 24.98
C SER A 27 23.85 -20.52 24.27
N ALA A 28 23.20 -21.43 25.00
CA ALA A 28 22.23 -22.36 24.44
C ALA A 28 20.96 -21.66 23.95
N GLU A 29 20.47 -20.66 24.68
CA GLU A 29 19.28 -19.88 24.30
C GLU A 29 19.54 -19.01 23.06
N GLU A 30 20.74 -18.40 22.94
CA GLU A 30 21.14 -17.67 21.74
C GLU A 30 21.28 -18.58 20.51
N LEU A 31 21.81 -19.78 20.68
CA LEU A 31 21.89 -20.78 19.61
C LEU A 31 20.50 -21.19 19.14
N ALA A 32 19.58 -21.48 20.06
CA ALA A 32 18.20 -21.82 19.73
C ALA A 32 17.49 -20.67 18.99
N LYS A 33 17.68 -19.41 19.42
CA LYS A 33 17.13 -18.24 18.71
C LYS A 33 17.66 -18.12 17.29
N LYS A 34 18.96 -18.33 17.07
CA LYS A 34 19.59 -18.33 15.74
C LYS A 34 19.02 -19.44 14.86
N GLU A 35 18.83 -20.63 15.40
CA GLU A 35 18.26 -21.76 14.68
C GLU A 35 16.81 -21.48 14.26
N ILE A 36 15.97 -20.94 15.15
CA ILE A 36 14.59 -20.54 14.84
C ILE A 36 14.56 -19.50 13.71
N LEU A 37 15.40 -18.46 13.80
CA LEU A 37 15.48 -17.42 12.75
C LEU A 37 15.96 -17.99 11.42
N GLN A 38 16.89 -18.95 11.44
CA GLN A 38 17.38 -19.60 10.25
C GLN A 38 16.31 -20.50 9.61
N GLN A 39 15.57 -21.27 10.41
CA GLN A 39 14.43 -22.05 9.92
C GLN A 39 13.36 -21.16 9.30
N ARG A 40 13.04 -20.04 9.95
CA ARG A 40 12.09 -19.03 9.43
C ARG A 40 12.58 -18.43 8.11
N HIS A 41 13.86 -18.08 8.02
CA HIS A 41 14.47 -17.57 6.78
C HIS A 41 14.34 -18.57 5.64
N TYR A 42 14.71 -19.83 5.85
CA TYR A 42 14.60 -20.87 4.84
C TYR A 42 13.16 -21.10 4.39
N ALA A 43 12.20 -21.08 5.33
CA ALA A 43 10.78 -21.22 5.00
C ALA A 43 10.29 -20.07 4.09
N LEU A 44 10.53 -18.82 4.51
CA LEU A 44 10.17 -17.62 3.72
C LEU A 44 10.85 -17.63 2.35
N PHE A 45 12.13 -17.96 2.33
CA PHE A 45 12.92 -18.02 1.11
C PHE A 45 12.40 -19.07 0.12
N SER A 46 12.09 -20.28 0.61
CA SER A 46 11.52 -21.34 -0.22
C SER A 46 10.18 -20.94 -0.82
N GLU A 47 9.31 -20.29 -0.05
CA GLU A 47 8.03 -19.78 -0.56
C GLU A 47 8.22 -18.65 -1.58
N LEU A 48 9.17 -17.74 -1.37
CA LEU A 48 9.54 -16.71 -2.35
C LEU A 48 10.02 -17.31 -3.67
N GLN A 49 10.83 -18.37 -3.63
CA GLN A 49 11.31 -19.06 -4.83
C GLN A 49 10.16 -19.71 -5.60
N LYS A 50 9.23 -20.40 -4.91
CA LYS A 50 8.04 -21.00 -5.53
C LYS A 50 7.20 -19.93 -6.23
N MET A 51 6.89 -18.85 -5.52
CA MET A 51 6.13 -17.73 -6.08
C MET A 51 6.82 -17.06 -7.28
N ALA A 52 8.16 -16.94 -7.25
CA ALA A 52 8.93 -16.42 -8.37
C ALA A 52 8.89 -17.36 -9.58
N ALA A 53 8.95 -18.68 -9.37
CA ALA A 53 8.89 -19.69 -10.43
C ALA A 53 7.53 -19.72 -11.16
N ASP A 54 6.44 -19.28 -10.50
CA ASP A 54 5.12 -19.18 -11.11
C ASP A 54 4.94 -17.94 -12.02
N LEU A 55 5.88 -16.98 -12.00
CA LEU A 55 5.80 -15.78 -12.82
C LEU A 55 6.18 -16.04 -14.28
N PRO A 56 5.72 -15.23 -15.24
CA PRO A 56 6.25 -15.24 -16.60
C PRO A 56 7.77 -15.02 -16.65
N GLN A 57 8.45 -15.68 -17.60
CA GLN A 57 9.93 -15.71 -17.70
C GLN A 57 10.59 -14.31 -17.70
N LYS A 58 9.96 -13.30 -18.30
CA LYS A 58 10.44 -11.91 -18.32
C LYS A 58 10.62 -11.29 -16.93
N TYR A 59 9.84 -11.73 -15.94
CA TYR A 59 9.96 -11.27 -14.56
C TYR A 59 10.90 -12.17 -13.75
N GLN A 60 10.87 -13.49 -14.00
CA GLN A 60 11.76 -14.44 -13.32
C GLN A 60 13.24 -14.07 -13.46
N GLN A 61 13.66 -13.69 -14.66
CA GLN A 61 15.04 -13.29 -14.94
C GLN A 61 15.50 -12.05 -14.16
N ARG A 62 14.55 -11.25 -13.64
CA ARG A 62 14.81 -10.05 -12.83
C ARG A 62 14.75 -10.33 -11.33
N LEU A 63 14.51 -11.58 -10.92
CA LEU A 63 14.42 -12.00 -9.52
C LEU A 63 15.56 -12.99 -9.18
N PRO A 64 16.81 -12.51 -9.07
CA PRO A 64 17.93 -13.38 -8.72
C PRO A 64 17.77 -13.94 -7.31
N TYR A 65 18.39 -15.10 -7.06
CA TYR A 65 18.41 -15.79 -5.77
C TYR A 65 18.81 -14.85 -4.62
N GLU A 66 19.84 -14.03 -4.83
CA GLU A 66 20.33 -13.06 -3.84
C GLU A 66 19.26 -12.03 -3.43
N LEU A 67 18.45 -11.56 -4.38
CA LEU A 67 17.35 -10.64 -4.09
C LEU A 67 16.28 -11.32 -3.23
N LEU A 68 15.90 -12.55 -3.57
CA LEU A 68 14.90 -13.30 -2.79
C LEU A 68 15.41 -13.65 -1.39
N SER A 69 16.71 -13.96 -1.25
CA SER A 69 17.35 -14.28 0.03
C SER A 69 17.44 -13.05 0.95
N THR A 70 17.82 -11.90 0.38
CA THR A 70 17.85 -10.63 1.11
C THR A 70 16.45 -10.17 1.50
N LEU A 71 15.46 -10.35 0.61
CA LEU A 71 14.05 -10.08 0.93
C LEU A 71 13.52 -10.99 2.04
N ALA A 72 13.77 -12.31 1.98
CA ALA A 72 13.39 -13.24 3.05
C ALA A 72 13.97 -12.80 4.40
N ARG A 73 15.20 -12.28 4.41
CA ARG A 73 15.85 -11.77 5.61
C ARG A 73 15.20 -10.50 6.15
N SER A 74 14.80 -9.56 5.29
CA SER A 74 14.09 -8.35 5.72
C SER A 74 12.69 -8.61 6.26
N LEU A 75 12.10 -9.78 5.97
CA LEU A 75 10.78 -10.19 6.44
C LEU A 75 10.80 -10.90 7.81
N LEU A 76 11.97 -11.14 8.41
CA LEU A 76 12.09 -11.94 9.63
C LEU A 76 11.48 -11.31 10.89
N ASP A 77 11.45 -9.99 10.97
CA ASP A 77 11.01 -9.24 12.15
C ASP A 77 9.58 -8.72 12.05
N ASP A 78 8.86 -9.09 10.99
CA ASP A 78 7.49 -8.70 10.68
C ASP A 78 7.26 -7.20 10.41
N THR A 79 8.26 -6.33 10.59
CA THR A 79 8.15 -4.88 10.38
C THR A 79 7.72 -4.56 8.95
N VAL A 80 8.31 -5.22 7.97
CA VAL A 80 7.97 -5.02 6.55
C VAL A 80 6.54 -5.43 6.24
N PHE A 81 6.01 -6.48 6.91
CA PHE A 81 4.60 -6.85 6.74
C PHE A 81 3.68 -5.77 7.28
N GLU A 82 3.98 -5.19 8.45
CA GLU A 82 3.19 -4.08 9.01
C GLU A 82 3.26 -2.83 8.14
N ILE A 83 4.42 -2.50 7.57
CA ILE A 83 4.57 -1.39 6.63
C ILE A 83 3.67 -1.61 5.40
N VAL A 84 3.75 -2.78 4.77
CA VAL A 84 2.94 -3.10 3.58
C VAL A 84 1.45 -3.10 3.90
N ARG A 85 1.05 -3.58 5.08
CA ARG A 85 -0.34 -3.54 5.56
C ARG A 85 -0.83 -2.11 5.72
N GLY A 86 -0.05 -1.26 6.39
CA GLY A 86 -0.37 0.16 6.57
C GLY A 86 -0.45 0.93 5.26
N LEU A 87 0.48 0.70 4.32
CA LEU A 87 0.44 1.30 2.99
C LEU A 87 -0.81 0.90 2.20
N LYS A 88 -1.23 -0.36 2.32
CA LYS A 88 -2.46 -0.86 1.69
C LYS A 88 -3.71 -0.21 2.29
N ASP A 89 -3.75 -0.04 3.60
CA ASP A 89 -4.88 0.61 4.27
C ASP A 89 -4.99 2.09 3.86
N ILE A 90 -3.87 2.81 3.81
CA ILE A 90 -3.81 4.19 3.31
C ILE A 90 -4.30 4.25 1.85
N GLN A 91 -3.80 3.36 0.98
CA GLN A 91 -4.23 3.28 -0.41
C GLN A 91 -5.75 3.08 -0.53
N LEU A 92 -6.33 2.15 0.23
CA LEU A 92 -7.77 1.88 0.20
C LEU A 92 -8.60 3.07 0.70
N MET A 93 -8.09 3.81 1.69
CA MET A 93 -8.74 5.05 2.15
C MET A 93 -8.73 6.12 1.06
N ASP A 94 -7.60 6.31 0.39
CA ASP A 94 -7.46 7.29 -0.70
C ASP A 94 -8.32 6.91 -1.91
N GLU A 95 -8.27 5.65 -2.35
CA GLU A 95 -9.09 5.13 -3.45
C GLU A 95 -10.60 5.33 -3.18
N ARG A 96 -11.04 5.08 -1.94
CA ARG A 96 -12.43 5.32 -1.53
C ARG A 96 -12.80 6.81 -1.63
N SER A 97 -11.91 7.70 -1.20
CA SER A 97 -12.10 9.15 -1.27
C SER A 97 -12.18 9.65 -2.72
N LEU A 98 -11.26 9.18 -3.58
CA LEU A 98 -11.23 9.52 -5.00
C LEU A 98 -12.47 9.01 -5.74
N PHE A 99 -12.88 7.76 -5.46
CA PHE A 99 -14.11 7.19 -6.00
C PHE A 99 -15.34 8.00 -5.59
N GLN A 100 -15.45 8.37 -4.31
CA GLN A 100 -16.57 9.15 -3.81
C GLN A 100 -16.61 10.56 -4.42
N THR A 101 -15.44 11.16 -4.67
CA THR A 101 -15.30 12.44 -5.36
C THR A 101 -15.87 12.36 -6.78
N ARG A 102 -15.42 11.38 -7.58
CA ARG A 102 -15.93 11.16 -8.95
C ARG A 102 -17.43 10.90 -8.96
N LYS A 103 -17.90 10.05 -8.04
CA LYS A 103 -19.33 9.71 -7.90
C LYS A 103 -20.19 10.94 -7.62
N THR A 104 -19.72 11.84 -6.76
CA THR A 104 -20.43 13.09 -6.43
C THR A 104 -20.60 13.96 -7.67
N VAL A 105 -19.55 14.12 -8.48
CA VAL A 105 -19.59 14.90 -9.72
C VAL A 105 -20.62 14.29 -10.69
N CYS A 106 -20.58 12.98 -10.92
CA CYS A 106 -21.55 12.31 -11.79
C CYS A 106 -23.00 12.47 -11.30
N ASN A 107 -23.23 12.38 -9.99
CA ASN A 107 -24.56 12.57 -9.41
C ASN A 107 -25.05 14.00 -9.62
N THR A 108 -24.20 15.01 -9.34
CA THR A 108 -24.53 16.42 -9.56
C THR A 108 -24.88 16.69 -11.03
N GLN A 109 -24.12 16.12 -11.97
CA GLN A 109 -24.41 16.26 -13.40
C GLN A 109 -25.76 15.64 -13.78
N LYS A 110 -26.05 14.44 -13.27
CA LYS A 110 -27.34 13.77 -13.47
C LYS A 110 -28.50 14.60 -12.91
N ASP A 111 -28.38 15.11 -11.69
CA ASP A 111 -29.43 15.90 -11.03
C ASP A 111 -29.65 17.23 -11.77
N THR A 112 -28.57 17.88 -12.21
CA THR A 112 -28.63 19.11 -13.00
C THR A 112 -29.32 18.87 -14.36
N MET A 113 -28.99 17.77 -15.04
CA MET A 113 -29.65 17.39 -16.29
C MET A 113 -31.14 17.10 -16.10
N GLN A 114 -31.52 16.41 -15.03
CA GLN A 114 -32.94 16.17 -14.71
C GLN A 114 -33.70 17.47 -14.46
N LEU A 115 -33.11 18.39 -13.71
CA LEU A 115 -33.71 19.71 -13.45
C LEU A 115 -33.85 20.53 -14.74
N LEU A 116 -32.82 20.52 -15.59
CA LEU A 116 -32.83 21.18 -16.89
C LEU A 116 -33.97 20.66 -17.77
N LEU A 117 -34.08 19.33 -17.93
CA LEU A 117 -35.14 18.71 -18.74
C LEU A 117 -36.54 19.01 -18.21
N LYS A 118 -36.72 19.01 -16.88
CA LYS A 118 -37.99 19.38 -16.26
C LYS A 118 -38.37 20.83 -16.58
N LYS A 119 -37.43 21.76 -16.43
CA LYS A 119 -37.63 23.18 -16.76
C LYS A 119 -37.96 23.38 -18.24
N GLN A 120 -37.24 22.70 -19.13
CA GLN A 120 -37.48 22.77 -20.59
C GLN A 120 -38.89 22.25 -20.95
N LYS A 121 -39.34 21.16 -20.31
CA LYS A 121 -40.70 20.64 -20.48
C LYS A 121 -41.77 21.64 -20.04
N GLU A 122 -41.63 22.22 -18.85
CA GLU A 122 -42.58 23.21 -18.32
C GLU A 122 -42.66 24.47 -19.21
N GLN A 123 -41.52 24.96 -19.69
CA GLN A 123 -41.46 26.09 -20.64
C GLN A 123 -42.16 25.77 -21.95
N ARG A 124 -41.97 24.57 -22.49
CA ARG A 124 -42.63 24.11 -23.71
C ARG A 124 -44.14 24.02 -23.55
N GLU A 125 -44.61 23.44 -22.45
CA GLU A 125 -46.04 23.32 -22.15
C GLU A 125 -46.71 24.70 -22.00
N ALA A 126 -46.05 25.64 -21.31
CA ALA A 126 -46.54 27.01 -21.16
C ALA A 126 -46.61 27.76 -22.51
N LEU A 127 -45.61 27.59 -23.38
CA LEU A 127 -45.61 28.19 -24.73
C LEU A 127 -46.75 27.65 -25.59
N LEU A 128 -46.97 26.33 -25.57
CA LEU A 128 -48.05 25.69 -26.31
C LEU A 128 -49.43 26.16 -25.80
N ALA A 129 -49.59 26.28 -24.48
CA ALA A 129 -50.82 26.81 -23.88
C ALA A 129 -51.11 28.26 -24.28
N ALA A 130 -50.07 29.06 -24.52
CA ALA A 130 -50.18 30.43 -25.02
C ALA A 130 -50.36 30.53 -26.55
N GLY A 131 -50.46 29.40 -27.27
CA GLY A 131 -50.60 29.36 -28.74
C GLY A 131 -49.31 29.65 -29.51
N GLY A 132 -48.15 29.61 -28.85
CA GLY A 132 -46.84 29.84 -29.47
C GLY A 132 -46.30 28.64 -30.26
N SER A 133 -45.43 28.91 -31.24
CA SER A 133 -44.75 27.87 -32.02
C SER A 133 -43.49 27.35 -31.29
N PRO A 134 -43.29 26.02 -31.14
CA PRO A 134 -42.21 25.45 -30.33
C PRO A 134 -40.83 25.42 -31.02
N ILE A 135 -40.74 25.65 -32.34
CA ILE A 135 -39.52 25.41 -33.13
C ILE A 135 -38.30 26.18 -32.60
N VAL A 136 -38.45 27.46 -32.30
CA VAL A 136 -37.34 28.32 -31.83
C VAL A 136 -36.88 27.93 -30.43
N VAL A 137 -37.83 27.56 -29.56
CA VAL A 137 -37.55 27.16 -28.17
C VAL A 137 -36.89 25.79 -28.12
N ASP A 138 -37.33 24.85 -28.95
CA ASP A 138 -36.72 23.52 -29.05
C ASP A 138 -35.26 23.60 -29.53
N LEU A 139 -34.97 24.47 -30.50
CA LEU A 139 -33.61 24.69 -30.98
C LEU A 139 -32.72 25.33 -29.88
N ALA A 140 -33.26 26.31 -29.13
CA ALA A 140 -32.55 26.91 -28.01
C ALA A 140 -32.27 25.89 -26.89
N HIS A 141 -33.27 25.06 -26.54
CA HIS A 141 -33.13 23.99 -25.56
C HIS A 141 -32.12 22.93 -25.98
N GLN A 142 -32.08 22.58 -27.27
CA GLN A 142 -31.07 21.67 -27.80
C GLN A 142 -29.66 22.24 -27.64
N LYS A 143 -29.46 23.49 -28.05
CA LYS A 143 -28.16 24.16 -27.92
C LYS A 143 -27.71 24.26 -26.46
N GLU A 144 -28.62 24.62 -25.55
CA GLU A 144 -28.34 24.66 -24.10
C GLU A 144 -27.91 23.29 -23.55
N ARG A 145 -28.56 22.19 -24.00
CA ARG A 145 -28.17 20.83 -23.58
C ARG A 145 -26.78 20.45 -24.10
N GLU A 146 -26.49 20.73 -25.37
CA GLU A 146 -25.19 20.44 -25.97
C GLU A 146 -24.05 21.22 -25.28
N GLU A 147 -24.26 22.51 -24.99
CA GLU A 147 -23.32 23.32 -24.23
C GLU A 147 -23.11 22.76 -22.82
N GLN A 148 -24.19 22.33 -22.16
CA GLN A 148 -24.10 21.81 -20.80
C GLN A 148 -23.43 20.43 -20.73
N GLU A 149 -23.69 19.56 -21.70
CA GLU A 149 -23.00 18.27 -21.82
C GLU A 149 -21.50 18.47 -22.05
N LYS A 150 -21.11 19.46 -22.86
CA LYS A 150 -19.71 19.82 -23.04
C LYS A 150 -19.06 20.25 -21.72
N LEU A 151 -19.72 21.12 -20.95
CA LEU A 151 -19.23 21.56 -19.64
C LEU A 151 -19.08 20.39 -18.65
N PHE A 152 -20.05 19.47 -18.64
CA PHE A 152 -19.97 18.27 -17.80
C PHE A 152 -18.81 17.36 -18.19
N GLN A 153 -18.57 17.18 -19.49
CA GLN A 153 -17.44 16.39 -19.97
C GLN A 153 -16.11 17.03 -19.60
N GLU A 154 -15.97 18.35 -19.73
CA GLU A 154 -14.77 19.09 -19.33
C GLU A 154 -14.51 18.98 -17.82
N GLU A 155 -15.55 19.10 -16.99
CA GLU A 155 -15.43 18.93 -15.54
C GLU A 155 -15.04 17.50 -15.17
N LEU A 156 -15.66 16.50 -15.79
CA LEU A 156 -15.37 15.09 -15.53
C LEU A 156 -13.93 14.76 -15.92
N ASN A 157 -13.47 15.23 -17.09
CA ASN A 157 -12.08 15.10 -17.52
C ASN A 157 -11.12 15.76 -16.52
N ARG A 158 -11.45 16.96 -16.03
CA ARG A 158 -10.64 17.66 -15.03
C ARG A 158 -10.53 16.86 -13.73
N VAL A 159 -11.61 16.22 -13.30
CA VAL A 159 -11.64 15.39 -12.08
C VAL A 159 -10.86 14.09 -12.30
N ASP A 160 -11.06 13.42 -13.42
CA ASP A 160 -10.38 12.17 -13.76
C ASP A 160 -8.86 12.40 -13.88
N MET A 161 -8.40 13.51 -14.46
CA MET A 161 -6.98 13.87 -14.47
C MET A 161 -6.42 14.08 -13.06
N LYS A 162 -7.16 14.76 -12.17
CA LYS A 162 -6.75 14.91 -10.77
C LYS A 162 -6.65 13.58 -10.04
N ILE A 163 -7.57 12.65 -10.32
CA ILE A 163 -7.56 11.30 -9.75
C ILE A 163 -6.31 10.55 -10.19
N ILE A 164 -6.00 10.55 -11.50
CA ILE A 164 -4.80 9.89 -12.03
C ILE A 164 -3.53 10.45 -11.37
N THR A 165 -3.39 11.77 -11.30
CA THR A 165 -2.22 12.39 -10.63
C THR A 165 -2.10 11.99 -9.17
N LYS A 166 -3.22 11.82 -8.46
CA LYS A 166 -3.20 11.36 -7.06
C LYS A 166 -2.82 9.89 -6.93
N LEU A 167 -3.26 9.04 -7.85
CA LEU A 167 -2.85 7.64 -7.89
C LEU A 167 -1.36 7.51 -8.20
N ASP A 168 -0.84 8.28 -9.15
CA ASP A 168 0.59 8.30 -9.48
C ASP A 168 1.44 8.77 -8.27
N GLN A 169 0.98 9.80 -7.56
CA GLN A 169 1.63 10.25 -6.33
C GLN A 169 1.63 9.16 -5.26
N CYS A 170 0.52 8.45 -5.08
CA CYS A 170 0.42 7.34 -4.12
C CYS A 170 1.46 6.25 -4.41
N VAL A 171 1.62 5.86 -5.68
CA VAL A 171 2.65 4.88 -6.10
C VAL A 171 4.05 5.39 -5.76
N SER A 172 4.36 6.66 -6.07
CA SER A 172 5.64 7.27 -5.73
C SER A 172 5.90 7.28 -4.22
N ASP A 173 4.90 7.64 -3.41
CA ASP A 173 5.03 7.71 -1.95
C ASP A 173 5.22 6.31 -1.32
N GLN A 174 4.54 5.29 -1.86
CA GLN A 174 4.73 3.90 -1.48
C GLN A 174 6.15 3.42 -1.81
N GLN A 175 6.66 3.72 -3.02
CA GLN A 175 8.03 3.39 -3.40
C GLN A 175 9.05 4.05 -2.47
N VAL A 176 8.90 5.34 -2.18
CA VAL A 176 9.78 6.08 -1.26
C VAL A 176 9.75 5.47 0.14
N THR A 177 8.57 5.10 0.64
CA THR A 177 8.42 4.50 1.97
C THR A 177 9.15 3.16 2.06
N LEU A 178 8.97 2.29 1.06
CA LEU A 178 9.58 0.96 1.03
C LEU A 178 11.09 1.03 0.81
N GLU A 179 11.57 1.96 -0.02
CA GLU A 179 12.99 2.22 -0.23
C GLU A 179 13.66 2.71 1.06
N LYS A 180 13.04 3.67 1.76
CA LYS A 180 13.54 4.18 3.06
C LYS A 180 13.51 3.14 4.16
N ALA A 181 12.54 2.22 4.12
CA ALA A 181 12.48 1.08 5.03
C ALA A 181 13.53 0.00 4.69
N GLY A 182 14.29 0.16 3.59
CA GLY A 182 15.33 -0.76 3.17
C GLY A 182 14.79 -2.08 2.61
N VAL A 183 13.55 -2.10 2.10
CA VAL A 183 12.95 -3.33 1.55
C VAL A 183 13.61 -3.67 0.21
N PRO A 184 14.25 -4.86 0.08
CA PRO A 184 14.94 -5.23 -1.15
C PRO A 184 14.03 -5.26 -2.38
N GLY A 185 14.52 -4.69 -3.49
CA GLY A 185 13.77 -4.62 -4.75
C GLY A 185 12.87 -3.40 -4.91
N PHE A 186 12.78 -2.53 -3.89
CA PHE A 186 12.03 -1.29 -3.95
C PHE A 186 12.94 -0.07 -4.06
N PHE A 187 12.62 0.78 -5.02
CA PHE A 187 13.28 2.05 -5.31
C PHE A 187 12.33 2.92 -6.15
N VAL A 188 12.48 4.24 -6.09
CA VAL A 188 11.65 5.14 -6.92
C VAL A 188 11.89 4.91 -8.41
N THR A 189 10.84 4.62 -9.17
CA THR A 189 10.94 4.36 -10.61
C THR A 189 9.62 4.61 -11.34
N ASN A 190 9.74 5.16 -12.55
CA ASN A 190 8.63 5.34 -13.51
C ASN A 190 8.68 4.31 -14.65
N SER A 191 9.62 3.36 -14.62
CA SER A 191 9.70 2.31 -15.64
C SER A 191 8.55 1.31 -15.46
N PRO A 192 7.68 1.11 -16.46
CA PRO A 192 6.55 0.19 -16.34
C PRO A 192 6.99 -1.24 -15.98
N MET A 193 8.15 -1.68 -16.47
CA MET A 193 8.69 -3.01 -16.16
C MET A 193 9.07 -3.14 -14.68
N GLU A 194 9.75 -2.13 -14.13
CA GLU A 194 10.18 -2.13 -12.72
C GLU A 194 8.99 -2.00 -11.77
N ILE A 195 8.00 -1.17 -12.12
CA ILE A 195 6.74 -1.06 -11.37
C ILE A 195 6.02 -2.42 -11.31
N GLN A 196 5.91 -3.11 -12.44
CA GLN A 196 5.30 -4.45 -12.49
C GLN A 196 6.07 -5.46 -11.63
N LEU A 197 7.40 -5.37 -11.58
CA LEU A 197 8.23 -6.21 -10.74
C LEU A 197 8.01 -5.92 -9.25
N GLN A 198 8.00 -4.63 -8.86
CA GLN A 198 7.70 -4.20 -7.49
C GLN A 198 6.29 -4.60 -7.06
N MET A 199 5.31 -4.54 -7.96
CA MET A 199 3.97 -5.07 -7.72
C MET A 199 3.97 -6.59 -7.48
N CYS A 200 4.77 -7.35 -8.23
CA CYS A 200 4.93 -8.79 -7.98
C CYS A 200 5.51 -9.05 -6.58
N LEU A 201 6.55 -8.32 -6.20
CA LEU A 201 7.16 -8.41 -4.87
C LEU A 201 6.17 -8.05 -3.74
N LEU A 202 5.39 -6.98 -3.89
CA LEU A 202 4.31 -6.64 -2.95
C LEU A 202 3.28 -7.75 -2.83
N GLY A 203 2.93 -8.39 -3.96
CA GLY A 203 2.06 -9.56 -3.98
C GLY A 203 2.65 -10.74 -3.20
N PHE A 204 3.98 -10.93 -3.23
CA PHE A 204 4.66 -11.99 -2.49
C PHE A 204 4.59 -11.71 -0.99
N ILE A 205 5.01 -10.50 -0.59
CA ILE A 205 5.00 -10.06 0.81
C ILE A 205 3.58 -10.16 1.39
N SER A 206 2.57 -9.72 0.64
CA SER A 206 1.17 -9.78 1.06
C SER A 206 0.64 -11.21 1.25
N ARG A 207 1.15 -12.18 0.48
CA ARG A 207 0.75 -13.60 0.61
C ARG A 207 1.43 -14.27 1.80
N LEU A 208 2.69 -13.94 2.06
CA LEU A 208 3.46 -14.44 3.20
C LEU A 208 2.99 -13.87 4.54
N SER A 209 2.36 -12.70 4.53
CA SER A 209 1.76 -12.07 5.72
C SER A 209 0.47 -12.75 6.20
N ARG A 210 -0.10 -13.68 5.43
CA ARG A 210 -1.33 -14.38 5.84
C ARG A 210 -1.00 -15.37 6.97
N PRO A 211 -1.78 -15.37 8.07
CA PRO A 211 -1.62 -16.34 9.16
C PRO A 211 -1.92 -17.77 8.72
#